data_AF-A0A453NPV7-F1
#
_entry.id   AF-A0A453NPV7-F1
#
_cell.length_a   1.000
_cell.length_b   1.000
_cell.length_c   1.000
_cell.angle_alpha   90.00
_cell.angle_beta   90.00
_cell.angle_gamma   90.00
#
_symmetry.space_group_name_H-M   'P 1'
#
loop_
_entity.id
_entity.type
_entity.pdbx_description
1 polymer ?
#
loop_
_entity_poly.entity_id
_entity_poly.type
_entity_poly.pdbx_seq_one_letter_code
_entity_poly.pdbx_strand_id
1 'polypeptide(L)'
;VILTKDNLLRQRWVGSSKCCFCDQDETIQHLFLDCPLAKLLWRSVHVTFNISPPNSIEALFETWLDGVNFHIACNIRIRICALIWAI
;
A
#
# COMPACT_ATOMS: atom_id res chain seq x y z
N VAL A 1 2.25 4.53 14.60
CA VAL A 1 1.44 3.29 14.61
C VAL A 1 0.48 3.36 13.44
N ILE A 2 0.61 2.48 12.44
CA ILE A 2 -0.32 2.43 11.30
C ILE A 2 -1.61 1.76 11.79
N LEU A 3 -2.74 2.45 11.67
CA LEU A 3 -4.07 1.96 12.03
C LEU A 3 -4.55 0.96 10.96
N THR A 4 -4.06 -0.26 11.00
CA THR A 4 -4.67 -1.39 10.27
C THR A 4 -5.50 -2.23 11.22
N LYS A 5 -6.55 -2.89 10.72
CA LYS A 5 -7.41 -3.75 11.54
C LYS A 5 -6.64 -4.85 12.26
N ASP A 6 -5.54 -5.33 11.68
CA ASP A 6 -4.58 -6.22 12.34
C ASP A 6 -4.01 -5.66 13.66
N ASN A 7 -3.64 -4.37 13.69
CA ASN A 7 -3.16 -3.72 14.91
C ASN A 7 -4.28 -3.48 15.92
N LEU A 8 -5.53 -3.29 15.47
CA LEU A 8 -6.71 -3.17 16.35
C LEU A 8 -7.07 -4.52 16.98
N LEU A 9 -6.99 -5.61 16.23
CA LEU A 9 -7.23 -6.97 16.72
C LEU A 9 -6.20 -7.37 17.79
N ARG A 10 -4.91 -7.02 17.60
CA ARG A 10 -3.87 -7.22 18.62
C ARG A 10 -4.14 -6.41 19.91
N GLN A 11 -4.96 -5.37 19.85
CA GLN A 11 -5.41 -4.57 21.00
C GLN A 11 -6.79 -4.99 21.54
N ARG A 12 -7.27 -6.21 21.23
CA ARG A 12 -8.57 -6.76 21.66
C ARG A 12 -9.79 -6.01 21.12
N TRP A 13 -9.68 -5.37 19.96
CA TRP A 13 -10.85 -4.80 19.30
C TRP A 13 -11.74 -5.92 18.73
N VAL A 14 -13.05 -5.86 19.02
CA VAL A 14 -14.04 -6.84 18.54
C VAL A 14 -14.63 -6.32 17.23
N GLY A 15 -13.89 -6.50 16.14
CA GLY A 15 -14.35 -6.15 14.80
C GLY A 15 -13.93 -7.19 13.77
N SER A 16 -14.47 -7.06 12.57
CA SER A 16 -14.10 -7.95 11.47
C SER A 16 -12.64 -7.75 11.10
N SER A 17 -11.88 -8.85 10.98
CA SER A 17 -10.54 -8.85 10.40
C SER A 17 -10.54 -8.65 8.88
N LYS A 18 -11.71 -8.63 8.24
CA LYS A 18 -11.81 -8.57 6.79
C LYS A 18 -11.54 -7.19 6.21
N CYS A 19 -10.95 -7.18 5.03
CA CYS A 19 -10.66 -5.99 4.25
C CYS A 19 -11.96 -5.27 3.85
N CYS A 20 -11.97 -3.94 3.89
CA CYS A 20 -13.11 -3.15 3.42
C CYS A 20 -13.43 -3.34 1.93
N PHE A 21 -12.45 -3.76 1.13
CA PHE A 21 -12.54 -3.82 -0.33
C PHE A 21 -12.67 -5.25 -0.88
N CYS A 22 -12.50 -6.28 -0.05
CA CYS A 22 -12.67 -7.68 -0.43
C CYS A 22 -12.84 -8.61 0.77
N ASP A 23 -13.27 -9.84 0.54
CA ASP A 23 -13.62 -10.79 1.61
C ASP A 23 -12.43 -11.53 2.27
N GLN A 24 -11.21 -10.97 2.16
CA GLN A 24 -9.96 -11.51 2.71
C GLN A 24 -9.55 -10.76 3.99
N ASP A 25 -8.73 -11.37 4.83
CA ASP A 25 -8.20 -10.72 6.04
C ASP A 25 -7.32 -9.51 5.69
N GLU A 26 -7.53 -8.41 6.40
CA GLU A 26 -6.91 -7.11 6.21
C GLU A 26 -5.58 -7.02 6.97
N THR A 27 -4.52 -7.43 6.29
CA THR A 27 -3.15 -7.14 6.73
C THR A 27 -2.63 -5.86 6.06
N ILE A 28 -1.59 -5.22 6.63
CA ILE A 28 -0.90 -4.08 5.98
C ILE A 28 -0.46 -4.47 4.56
N GLN A 29 0.13 -5.66 4.41
CA GLN A 29 0.56 -6.15 3.09
C GLN A 29 -0.62 -6.34 2.14
N HIS A 30 -1.71 -6.93 2.63
CA HIS A 30 -2.90 -7.14 1.82
C HIS A 30 -3.51 -5.82 1.36
N LEU A 31 -3.72 -4.89 2.28
CA LEU A 31 -4.34 -3.59 1.99
C LEU A 31 -3.57 -2.79 0.93
N PHE A 32 -2.24 -2.82 0.98
CA PHE A 32 -1.40 -2.00 0.08
C PHE A 32 -0.86 -2.72 -1.15
N LEU A 33 -0.80 -4.06 -1.18
CA LEU A 33 -0.20 -4.81 -2.30
C LEU A 33 -1.15 -5.87 -2.88
N ASP A 34 -1.77 -6.70 -2.04
CA ASP A 34 -2.47 -7.89 -2.53
C ASP A 34 -3.96 -7.67 -2.86
N CYS A 35 -4.57 -6.66 -2.25
CA CYS A 35 -5.97 -6.30 -2.43
C CYS A 35 -6.26 -6.02 -3.91
N PRO A 36 -7.39 -6.50 -4.48
CA PRO A 36 -7.73 -6.22 -5.87
C PRO A 36 -7.71 -4.73 -6.24
N LEU A 37 -8.12 -3.86 -5.31
CA LEU A 37 -8.05 -2.41 -5.47
C LEU A 37 -6.59 -1.92 -5.52
N ALA A 38 -5.75 -2.40 -4.62
CA ALA A 38 -4.33 -2.07 -4.60
C ALA A 38 -3.63 -2.49 -5.90
N LYS A 39 -3.91 -3.70 -6.40
CA LYS A 39 -3.38 -4.18 -7.69
C LYS A 39 -3.78 -3.28 -8.86
N LEU A 40 -4.99 -2.74 -8.85
CA LEU A 40 -5.45 -1.80 -9.87
C LEU A 40 -4.70 -0.46 -9.81
N LEU A 41 -4.48 0.07 -8.59
CA LEU A 41 -3.67 1.26 -8.38
C LEU A 41 -2.23 1.04 -8.85
N TRP A 42 -1.63 -0.10 -8.51
CA TRP A 42 -0.28 -0.47 -8.94
C TRP A 42 -0.14 -0.60 -10.45
N ARG A 43 -1.15 -1.16 -11.13
CA ARG A 43 -1.17 -1.18 -12.61
C ARG A 43 -1.19 0.22 -13.20
N SER A 44 -1.96 1.13 -12.60
CA SER A 44 -2.03 2.53 -13.04
C SER A 44 -0.69 3.25 -12.88
N VAL A 45 -0.01 3.00 -11.75
CA VAL A 45 1.36 3.50 -11.50
C VAL A 45 2.35 2.91 -12.50
N HIS A 46 2.30 1.60 -12.76
CA HIS A 46 3.16 0.93 -13.73
C HIS A 46 2.97 1.49 -15.14
N VAL A 47 1.73 1.69 -15.60
CA VAL A 47 1.47 2.27 -16.93
C VAL A 47 1.91 3.73 -17.03
N THR A 48 1.75 4.51 -15.96
CA THR A 48 2.06 5.95 -15.98
C THR A 48 3.57 6.23 -15.85
N PHE A 49 4.26 5.45 -15.03
CA PHE A 49 5.65 5.71 -14.63
C PHE A 49 6.64 4.64 -15.10
N ASN A 50 6.17 3.53 -15.66
CA ASN A 50 6.98 2.37 -16.04
C ASN A 50 7.79 1.80 -14.86
N ILE A 51 7.19 1.79 -13.67
CA ILE A 51 7.80 1.29 -12.43
C ILE A 51 7.02 0.06 -11.96
N SER A 52 7.74 -1.04 -11.75
CA SER A 52 7.18 -2.27 -11.19
C SER A 52 6.72 -2.05 -9.75
N PRO A 53 5.58 -2.62 -9.32
CA PRO A 53 5.15 -2.53 -7.93
C PRO A 53 6.17 -3.17 -6.97
N PRO A 54 6.24 -2.72 -5.71
CA PRO A 54 7.08 -3.34 -4.71
C PRO A 54 6.51 -4.68 -4.26
N ASN A 55 7.40 -5.60 -3.88
CA ASN A 55 7.03 -6.94 -3.43
C ASN A 55 6.73 -7.02 -1.92
N SER A 56 7.09 -6.00 -1.16
CA SER A 56 6.86 -5.92 0.28
C SER A 56 6.66 -4.47 0.73
N ILE A 57 6.07 -4.29 1.91
CA ILE A 57 5.88 -2.97 2.53
C ILE A 57 7.24 -2.34 2.87
N GLU A 58 8.20 -3.13 3.29
CA GLU A 58 9.57 -2.66 3.56
C GLU A 58 10.21 -2.14 2.28
N ALA A 59 10.11 -2.89 1.18
CA ALA A 59 10.61 -2.45 -0.11
C ALA A 59 9.92 -1.16 -0.58
N LEU A 60 8.60 -1.04 -0.38
CA LEU A 60 7.83 0.17 -0.73
C LEU A 60 8.40 1.43 -0.09
N PHE A 61 8.85 1.37 1.17
CA PHE A 61 9.37 2.53 1.89
C PHE A 61 10.88 2.72 1.76
N GLU A 62 11.65 1.64 1.59
CA GLU A 62 13.12 1.70 1.55
C GLU A 62 13.68 1.73 0.13
N THR A 63 13.52 0.64 -0.63
CA THR A 63 14.33 0.38 -1.84
C THR A 63 13.60 0.58 -3.16
N TRP A 64 12.28 0.78 -3.13
CA TRP A 64 11.45 0.72 -4.34
C TRP A 64 11.73 1.82 -5.38
N LEU A 65 12.27 2.97 -4.96
CA LEU A 65 12.60 4.10 -5.84
C LEU A 65 14.12 4.30 -5.99
N ASP A 66 14.93 3.32 -5.63
CA ASP A 66 16.38 3.40 -5.80
C ASP A 66 16.74 3.45 -7.29
N GLY A 67 17.50 4.47 -7.69
CA GLY A 67 17.87 4.72 -9.08
C GLY A 67 16.86 5.56 -9.88
N VAL A 68 15.70 5.92 -9.31
CA VAL A 68 14.77 6.89 -9.91
C VAL A 68 15.23 8.31 -9.60
N ASN A 69 15.05 9.24 -10.54
CA ASN A 69 15.37 10.65 -10.31
C ASN A 69 14.65 11.18 -9.07
N PHE A 70 15.37 11.86 -8.18
CA PHE A 70 14.88 12.37 -6.90
C PHE A 70 13.55 13.13 -7.02
N HIS A 71 13.40 13.98 -8.04
CA HIS A 71 12.18 14.77 -8.22
C HIS A 71 10.98 13.91 -8.60
N ILE A 72 11.19 12.91 -9.46
CA ILE A 72 10.15 11.93 -9.86
C ILE A 72 9.80 11.04 -8.66
N ALA A 73 10.79 10.56 -7.92
CA ALA A 73 10.61 9.76 -6.72
C ALA A 73 9.81 10.50 -5.64
N CYS A 74 10.10 11.80 -5.41
CA CYS A 74 9.33 12.65 -4.50
C CYS A 74 7.85 12.76 -4.92
N ASN A 75 7.59 13.03 -6.21
CA ASN A 75 6.22 13.12 -6.72
C ASN A 75 5.45 11.80 -6.56
N ILE A 76 6.10 10.66 -6.86
CA ILE A 76 5.51 9.34 -6.68
C ILE A 76 5.20 9.07 -5.20
N ARG A 77 6.14 9.37 -4.29
CA ARG A 77 5.94 9.22 -2.85
C ARG A 77 4.77 10.05 -2.35
N ILE A 78 4.66 11.32 -2.77
CA ILE A 78 3.53 12.19 -2.37
C ILE A 78 2.20 11.59 -2.84
N ARG A 79 2.10 11.15 -4.09
CA ARG A 79 0.88 10.54 -4.64
C ARG A 79 0.49 9.26 -3.92
N ILE A 80 1.47 8.42 -3.58
CA ILE A 80 1.23 7.18 -2.84
C ILE A 80 0.85 7.47 -1.39
N CYS A 81 1.51 8.41 -0.71
CA CYS A 81 1.11 8.84 0.62
C CYS A 81 -0.33 9.36 0.63
N ALA A 82 -0.74 10.11 -0.41
CA ALA A 82 -2.13 10.57 -0.53
C ALA A 82 -3.12 9.42 -0.76
N LEU A 83 -2.75 8.41 -1.57
CA LEU A 83 -3.57 7.20 -1.77
C LEU A 83 -3.67 6.37 -0.50
N ILE A 84 -2.56 6.21 0.24
CA ILE A 84 -2.51 5.52 1.53
C ILE A 84 -3.41 6.23 2.56
N TRP A 85 -3.45 7.56 2.55
CA TRP A 85 -4.32 8.35 3.43
C TRP A 85 -5.81 8.27 3.08
N ALA A 86 -6.15 7.96 1.84
CA ALA A 86 -7.53 7.87 1.37
C ALA A 86 -8.15 6.47 1.55
N ILE A 87 -7.31 5.48 1.88
CA ILE A 87 -7.70 4.10 2.19
C ILE A 87 -7.97 4.00 3.69
#